data_AF-X1HDF7-F1
#
_entry.id   AF-X1HDF7-F1
#
_cell.length_a   1.000
_cell.length_b   1.000
_cell.length_c   1.000
_cell.angle_alpha   90.00
_cell.angle_beta   90.00
_cell.angle_gamma   90.00
#
_symmetry.space_group_name_H-M   'P 1'
#
loop_
_entity.id
_entity.type
_entity.pdbx_description
1 polymer ?
#
loop_
_entity_poly.entity_id
_entity_poly.type
_entity_poly.pdbx_seq_one_letter_code
_entity_poly.pdbx_strand_id
1 'polypeptide(L)'
;MPVKRKRKTQIQDAFDAIAGFRDLVNGTFEKITGKSIAAWLKEFQQPGELPPGGEQAAPQQEPAMPLADAYAVLGLPQTATLEEVKRNYKRLAAVFHP
;
A
#
# COMPACT_ATOMS: atom_id res chain seq x y z
N MET A 1 -9.62 7.55 -52.77
CA MET A 1 -9.73 7.98 -51.37
C MET A 1 -9.19 6.89 -50.45
N PRO A 2 -8.03 7.09 -49.82
CA PRO A 2 -7.93 6.61 -48.45
C PRO A 2 -7.11 7.55 -47.55
N VAL A 3 -7.67 7.97 -46.41
CA VAL A 3 -6.85 8.49 -45.30
C VAL A 3 -7.19 7.70 -44.05
N LYS A 4 -6.56 6.52 -43.93
CA LYS A 4 -6.50 5.73 -42.70
C LYS A 4 -5.39 6.29 -41.81
N ARG A 5 -5.65 7.30 -40.98
CA ARG A 5 -4.76 7.69 -39.86
C ARG A 5 -5.56 8.34 -38.72
N LYS A 6 -6.21 7.55 -37.86
CA LYS A 6 -6.90 8.07 -36.64
C LYS A 6 -6.60 7.31 -35.33
N ARG A 7 -5.71 6.31 -35.33
CA ARG A 7 -5.40 5.55 -34.10
C ARG A 7 -4.26 6.15 -33.26
N LYS A 8 -3.44 7.04 -33.81
CA LYS A 8 -2.27 7.62 -33.11
C LYS A 8 -2.63 8.82 -32.23
N THR A 9 -3.72 9.53 -32.56
CA THR A 9 -4.20 10.72 -31.84
C THR A 9 -4.93 10.36 -30.53
N GLN A 10 -5.75 9.31 -30.52
CA GLN A 10 -6.53 8.92 -29.35
C GLN A 10 -5.68 8.55 -28.12
N ILE A 11 -4.51 7.92 -28.35
CA ILE A 11 -3.59 7.58 -27.26
C ILE A 11 -2.94 8.85 -26.70
N GLN A 12 -2.61 9.83 -27.55
CA GLN A 12 -2.06 11.12 -27.12
C GLN A 12 -3.10 11.92 -26.33
N ASP A 13 -4.35 11.95 -26.81
CA ASP A 13 -5.47 12.59 -26.09
C ASP A 13 -5.69 11.95 -24.72
N ALA A 14 -5.53 10.63 -24.62
CA ALA A 14 -5.62 9.93 -23.33
C ALA A 14 -4.47 10.31 -22.38
N PHE A 15 -3.24 10.41 -22.88
CA PHE A 15 -2.10 10.87 -22.07
C PHE A 15 -2.26 12.32 -21.63
N ASP A 16 -2.80 13.18 -22.49
CA ASP A 16 -3.08 14.59 -22.19
C ASP A 16 -4.17 14.73 -21.12
N ALA A 17 -5.24 13.94 -21.22
CA ALA A 17 -6.28 13.88 -20.18
C ALA A 17 -5.74 13.38 -18.83
N ILE A 18 -4.84 12.40 -18.83
CA ILE A 18 -4.18 11.90 -17.62
C ILE A 18 -3.25 12.97 -17.03
N ALA A 19 -2.52 13.71 -17.87
CA ALA A 19 -1.67 14.82 -17.42
C ALA A 19 -2.50 15.93 -16.77
N GLY A 20 -3.62 16.34 -17.41
CA GLY A 20 -4.53 17.33 -16.84
C GLY A 20 -5.14 16.90 -15.50
N PHE A 21 -5.50 15.61 -15.36
CA PHE A 21 -5.96 15.06 -14.08
C PHE A 21 -4.86 15.12 -13.01
N ARG A 22 -3.62 14.72 -13.36
CA ARG A 22 -2.47 14.77 -12.44
C ARG A 22 -2.24 16.19 -11.92
N ASP A 23 -2.29 17.19 -12.79
CA ASP A 23 -2.07 18.58 -12.41
C ASP A 23 -3.19 19.11 -11.50
N LEU A 24 -4.45 18.77 -11.78
CA LEU A 24 -5.59 19.12 -10.94
C LEU A 24 -5.48 18.51 -9.53
N VAL A 25 -5.13 17.23 -9.46
CA VAL A 25 -4.97 16.50 -8.21
C VAL A 25 -3.79 17.05 -7.43
N ASN A 26 -2.65 17.33 -8.08
CA ASN A 26 -1.49 17.93 -7.42
C ASN A 26 -1.81 19.32 -6.86
N GLY A 27 -2.49 20.19 -7.62
CA GLY A 27 -2.86 21.53 -7.15
C GLY A 27 -3.85 21.52 -5.99
N THR A 28 -4.82 20.59 -5.99
CA THR A 28 -5.75 20.42 -4.87
C THR A 28 -5.04 19.90 -3.63
N PHE A 29 -4.17 18.91 -3.81
CA PHE A 29 -3.39 18.32 -2.72
C PHE A 29 -2.43 19.32 -2.09
N GLU A 30 -1.73 20.12 -2.89
CA GLU A 30 -0.87 21.20 -2.41
C GLU A 30 -1.65 22.25 -1.63
N LYS A 31 -2.87 22.60 -2.06
CA LYS A 31 -3.71 23.56 -1.34
C LYS A 31 -4.15 23.05 0.04
N ILE A 32 -4.38 21.75 0.17
CA ILE A 32 -4.84 21.13 1.43
C ILE A 32 -3.67 20.80 2.36
N THR A 33 -2.58 20.26 1.80
CA THR A 33 -1.47 19.69 2.60
C THR A 33 -0.24 20.60 2.66
N GLY A 34 -0.15 21.62 1.81
CA GLY A 34 1.02 22.49 1.67
C GLY A 34 2.24 21.81 1.04
N LYS A 35 2.11 20.54 0.60
CA LYS A 35 3.18 19.74 -0.01
C LYS A 35 2.72 19.18 -1.35
N SER A 36 3.65 19.00 -2.29
CA SER A 36 3.33 18.34 -3.56
C SER A 36 3.17 16.83 -3.38
N ILE A 37 2.36 16.20 -4.23
CA ILE A 37 2.20 14.74 -4.21
C ILE A 37 3.54 14.06 -4.53
N ALA A 38 4.39 14.68 -5.34
CA ALA A 38 5.73 14.17 -5.61
C ALA A 38 6.63 14.18 -4.37
N ALA A 39 6.57 15.23 -3.55
CA ALA A 39 7.31 15.31 -2.29
C ALA A 39 6.77 14.29 -1.28
N TRP A 40 5.45 14.19 -1.15
CA TRP A 40 4.78 13.20 -0.32
C TRP A 40 5.11 11.78 -0.78
N LEU A 41 4.96 11.45 -2.05
CA LEU A 41 5.26 10.12 -2.57
C LEU A 41 6.75 9.78 -2.44
N LYS A 42 7.66 10.76 -2.53
CA LYS A 42 9.08 10.56 -2.24
C LYS A 42 9.30 10.24 -0.76
N GLU A 43 8.62 10.90 0.17
CA GLU A 43 8.65 10.58 1.60
C GLU A 43 8.12 9.15 1.88
N PHE A 44 7.12 8.67 1.12
CA PHE A 44 6.57 7.31 1.28
C PHE A 44 7.32 6.22 0.48
N GLN A 45 8.01 6.60 -0.60
CA GLN A 45 8.86 5.69 -1.38
C GLN A 45 10.25 5.51 -0.78
N GLN A 46 10.63 6.32 0.21
CA GLN A 46 11.85 6.12 0.99
C GLN A 46 11.72 4.80 1.78
N PRO A 47 12.40 3.72 1.36
CA PRO A 47 12.49 2.51 2.14
C PRO A 47 13.56 2.80 3.20
N GLY A 48 13.16 3.40 4.32
CA GLY A 48 13.96 3.52 5.53
C GLY A 48 15.41 3.99 5.35
N GLU A 49 15.64 5.22 4.88
CA GLU A 49 16.93 5.89 5.13
C GLU A 49 16.99 6.31 6.60
N LEU A 50 17.32 5.34 7.46
CA LEU A 50 17.95 5.59 8.76
C LEU A 50 19.41 6.03 8.54
N PRO A 51 19.99 6.79 9.49
CA PRO A 51 21.24 7.53 9.33
C PRO A 51 22.45 6.65 8.95
N PRO A 52 23.49 7.22 8.33
CA PRO A 52 24.65 6.48 7.86
C PRO A 52 25.52 6.06 9.06
N GLY A 53 25.37 4.83 9.51
CA GLY A 53 26.21 4.32 10.59
C GLY A 53 25.89 2.89 11.00
N GLY A 54 26.52 1.93 10.32
CA GLY A 54 26.70 0.57 10.82
C GLY A 54 25.96 -0.50 10.03
N GLU A 55 26.74 -1.48 9.56
CA GLU A 55 26.33 -2.68 8.83
C GLU A 55 24.99 -3.31 9.26
N GLN A 56 24.21 -3.80 8.29
CA GLN A 56 23.85 -5.23 8.13
C GLN A 56 22.60 -5.42 7.26
N ALA A 57 22.69 -6.42 6.38
CA ALA A 57 21.60 -6.93 5.57
C ALA A 57 20.46 -7.52 6.43
N ALA A 58 19.19 -7.20 6.14
CA ALA A 58 18.06 -8.06 6.48
C ALA A 58 16.83 -7.77 5.57
N PRO A 59 16.15 -8.83 5.07
CA PRO A 59 14.98 -8.73 4.19
C PRO A 59 13.72 -8.32 4.96
N GLN A 60 12.82 -7.62 4.27
CA GLN A 60 11.38 -7.47 4.57
C GLN A 60 11.03 -7.39 6.07
N GLN A 61 10.90 -6.15 6.56
CA GLN A 61 10.12 -5.87 7.76
C GLN A 61 8.63 -6.18 7.48
N GLU A 62 8.25 -7.45 7.47
CA GLU A 62 6.96 -7.78 8.08
C GLU A 62 7.06 -7.26 9.52
N PRO A 63 6.04 -6.58 10.06
CA PRO A 63 5.96 -6.43 11.49
C PRO A 63 5.88 -7.85 12.03
N ALA A 64 7.02 -8.40 12.43
CA ALA A 64 7.11 -9.70 13.07
C ALA A 64 6.47 -9.50 14.44
N MET A 65 5.14 -9.46 14.44
CA MET A 65 4.35 -9.45 15.63
C MET A 65 4.83 -10.65 16.44
N PRO A 66 5.21 -10.45 17.72
CA PRO A 66 5.54 -11.56 18.58
C PRO A 66 4.48 -12.65 18.44
N LEU A 67 4.89 -13.93 18.31
CA LEU A 67 3.93 -15.04 18.21
C LEU A 67 2.89 -14.98 19.33
N ALA A 68 3.31 -14.56 20.52
CA ALA A 68 2.44 -14.26 21.66
C ALA A 68 1.24 -13.38 21.28
N ASP A 69 1.49 -12.31 20.52
CA ASP A 69 0.49 -11.34 20.12
C ASP A 69 -0.43 -11.91 19.04
N ALA A 70 0.09 -12.77 18.15
CA ALA A 70 -0.71 -13.43 17.12
C ALA A 70 -1.75 -14.39 17.74
N TYR A 71 -1.33 -15.16 18.75
CA TYR A 71 -2.24 -15.99 19.52
C TYR A 71 -3.21 -15.16 20.37
N ALA A 72 -2.76 -14.01 20.91
CA ALA A 72 -3.62 -13.09 21.64
C ALA A 72 -4.72 -12.45 20.77
N VAL A 73 -4.43 -12.09 19.52
CA VAL A 73 -5.43 -11.62 18.54
C VAL A 73 -6.48 -12.71 18.28
N LEU A 74 -6.05 -13.97 18.23
CA LEU A 74 -6.94 -15.12 18.15
C LEU A 74 -7.58 -15.46 19.49
N GLY A 75 -7.31 -14.77 20.60
CA GLY A 75 -7.85 -15.09 21.92
C GLY A 75 -7.42 -16.45 22.47
N LEU A 76 -6.27 -16.96 22.04
CA LEU A 76 -5.75 -18.28 22.38
C LEU A 76 -4.40 -18.18 23.11
N PRO A 77 -4.05 -19.16 23.97
CA PRO A 77 -2.70 -19.27 24.49
C PRO A 77 -1.74 -19.76 23.38
N GLN A 78 -0.44 -19.46 23.51
CA GLN A 78 0.60 -19.95 22.59
C GLN A 78 0.71 -21.49 22.56
N THR A 79 0.17 -22.18 23.57
CA THR A 79 0.13 -23.65 23.64
C THR A 79 -1.09 -24.24 22.92
N ALA A 80 -1.92 -23.42 22.29
CA ALA A 80 -3.12 -23.88 21.59
C ALA A 80 -2.78 -24.78 20.41
N THR A 81 -3.58 -25.82 20.25
CA THR A 81 -3.45 -26.77 19.14
C THR A 81 -3.95 -26.15 17.83
N LEU A 82 -3.49 -26.71 16.70
CA LEU A 82 -3.90 -26.25 15.37
C LEU A 82 -5.42 -26.31 15.15
N GLU A 83 -6.10 -27.27 15.78
CA GLU A 83 -7.56 -27.42 15.71
C GLU A 83 -8.29 -26.29 16.42
N GLU A 84 -7.78 -25.86 17.59
CA GLU A 84 -8.32 -24.74 18.36
C GLU A 84 -8.14 -23.42 17.62
N VAL A 85 -6.96 -23.22 17.02
CA VAL A 85 -6.67 -22.07 16.15
C VAL A 85 -7.67 -22.00 15.00
N LYS A 86 -7.87 -23.10 14.26
CA LYS A 86 -8.83 -23.16 13.15
C LYS A 86 -10.26 -22.91 13.61
N ARG A 87 -10.66 -23.49 14.76
CA ARG A 87 -12.00 -23.32 15.32
C ARG A 87 -12.26 -21.87 15.70
N ASN A 88 -11.31 -21.22 16.37
CA ASN A 88 -11.49 -19.86 16.84
C ASN A 88 -11.40 -18.84 15.70
N TYR A 89 -10.50 -19.06 14.73
CA TYR A 89 -10.46 -18.28 13.51
C TYR A 89 -11.80 -18.30 12.76
N LYS A 90 -12.42 -19.48 12.59
CA LYS A 90 -13.74 -19.59 11.94
C LYS A 90 -14.83 -18.80 12.67
N ARG A 91 -14.80 -18.80 14.01
CA ARG A 91 -15.75 -18.04 14.83
C ARG A 91 -15.55 -16.53 14.66
N LEU A 92 -14.31 -16.06 14.73
CA LEU A 92 -13.97 -14.66 14.52
C LEU A 92 -14.35 -14.22 13.10
N ALA A 93 -14.02 -15.02 12.09
CA ALA A 93 -14.36 -14.73 10.71
C ALA A 93 -15.88 -14.62 10.49
N ALA A 94 -16.70 -15.42 11.17
CA ALA A 94 -18.16 -15.30 11.09
C ALA A 94 -18.70 -14.01 11.71
N VAL A 95 -18.01 -13.44 12.71
CA VAL A 95 -18.43 -12.20 13.40
C VAL A 95 -17.94 -10.95 12.66
N PHE A 96 -16.73 -11.01 12.11
CA PHE A 96 -16.07 -9.88 11.45
C PHE A 96 -16.12 -9.93 9.92
N HIS A 97 -16.96 -10.80 9.34
CA HIS A 97 -17.17 -10.82 7.90
C HIS A 97 -17.89 -9.52 7.47
N PRO A 98 -17.34 -8.75 6.52
CA PRO A 98 -17.97 -7.54 6.01
C PRO A 98 -19.25 -7.81 5.21
#